data_AF-A0A930AUB9-F1
#
_entry.id   AF-A0A930AUB9-F1
#
_cell.length_a   1.000
_cell.length_b   1.000
_cell.length_c   1.000
_cell.angle_alpha   90.00
_cell.angle_beta   90.00
_cell.angle_gamma   90.00
#
_symmetry.space_group_name_H-M   'P 1'
#
loop_
_entity.id
_entity.type
_entity.pdbx_description
1 polymer ?
#
loop_
_entity_poly.entity_id
_entity_poly.type
_entity_poly.pdbx_seq_one_letter_code
_entity_poly.pdbx_strand_id
1 'polypeptide(L)'
;MDIIKNKAEYDQVLADNKSVFVDFYADWCGPCKMVGPVLEEISKDYTDIKFVKVNVDDNPEIAQQYGIMSIPTMIGFKNGEKVASSLGFMPREELEAVVKQTL
;
A
#
# COMPACT_ATOMS: atom_id res chain seq x y z
N MET A 1 1.59 -10.07 3.46
CA MET A 1 0.81 -9.15 2.60
C MET A 1 0.83 -9.71 1.19
N ASP A 2 -0.26 -9.58 0.44
CA ASP A 2 -0.34 -10.14 -0.91
C ASP A 2 0.31 -9.20 -1.93
N ILE A 3 1.00 -9.75 -2.93
CA ILE A 3 1.57 -8.99 -4.04
C ILE A 3 0.61 -9.05 -5.22
N ILE A 4 0.15 -7.89 -5.67
CA ILE A 4 -0.75 -7.72 -6.81
C ILE A 4 -0.02 -8.04 -8.11
N LYS A 5 -0.61 -8.93 -8.92
CA LYS A 5 0.00 -9.40 -10.17
C LYS A 5 -0.43 -8.64 -11.41
N ASN A 6 -1.59 -7.98 -11.37
CA ASN A 6 -2.13 -7.19 -12.47
C ASN A 6 -3.27 -6.28 -12.00
N LYS A 7 -3.68 -5.37 -12.89
CA LYS A 7 -4.81 -4.45 -12.70
C LYS A 7 -6.13 -5.09 -12.30
N ALA A 8 -6.49 -6.25 -12.87
CA ALA A 8 -7.78 -6.88 -12.58
C ALA A 8 -7.85 -7.39 -11.14
N GLU A 9 -6.77 -8.01 -10.64
CA GLU A 9 -6.64 -8.41 -9.24
C GLU A 9 -6.71 -7.21 -8.30
N TYR A 10 -6.05 -6.10 -8.65
CA TYR A 10 -6.09 -4.87 -7.88
C TYR A 10 -7.52 -4.31 -7.73
N ASP A 11 -8.25 -4.22 -8.84
CA ASP A 11 -9.62 -3.71 -8.86
C ASP A 11 -10.55 -4.59 -8.05
N GLN A 12 -10.37 -5.91 -8.14
CA GLN A 12 -11.12 -6.86 -7.33
C GLN A 12 -10.84 -6.69 -5.83
N VAL A 13 -9.56 -6.55 -5.44
CA VAL A 13 -9.20 -6.31 -4.04
C VAL A 13 -9.87 -5.05 -3.50
N LEU A 14 -9.90 -3.95 -4.27
CA LEU A 14 -10.57 -2.71 -3.86
C LEU A 14 -12.09 -2.85 -3.77
N ALA A 15 -12.71 -3.66 -4.63
CA ALA A 15 -14.16 -3.88 -4.63
C ALA A 15 -14.61 -4.82 -3.49
N ASP A 16 -13.83 -5.86 -3.20
CA ASP A 16 -14.19 -6.91 -2.24
C ASP A 16 -13.93 -6.51 -0.78
N ASN A 17 -13.13 -5.46 -0.54
CA ASN A 17 -12.69 -5.06 0.79
C ASN A 17 -13.07 -3.60 1.08
N LYS A 18 -13.66 -3.37 2.27
CA LYS A 18 -14.03 -2.01 2.71
C LYS A 18 -12.84 -1.13 3.00
N SER A 19 -11.75 -1.70 3.52
CA SER A 19 -10.54 -0.99 3.89
C SER A 19 -9.33 -1.68 3.28
N VAL A 20 -8.54 -0.96 2.48
CA VAL A 20 -7.37 -1.50 1.79
C VAL A 20 -6.19 -0.55 1.98
N PHE A 21 -5.03 -1.08 2.34
CA PHE A 21 -3.78 -0.33 2.42
C PHE A 21 -2.78 -0.88 1.40
N VAL A 22 -2.30 -0.01 0.52
CA VAL A 22 -1.48 -0.38 -0.64
C VAL A 22 -0.07 0.20 -0.48
N ASP A 23 0.94 -0.66 -0.54
CA ASP A 23 2.37 -0.30 -0.60
C ASP A 23 2.90 -0.38 -2.03
N PHE A 24 3.21 0.76 -2.62
CA PHE A 24 3.85 0.87 -3.94
C PHE A 24 5.37 0.83 -3.78
N TYR A 25 5.98 -0.22 -4.33
CA TYR A 25 7.40 -0.53 -4.16
C TYR A 25 8.06 -0.98 -5.47
N ALA A 26 9.36 -1.24 -5.41
CA ALA A 26 10.13 -1.98 -6.42
C ALA A 26 11.24 -2.79 -5.76
N ASP A 27 11.73 -3.85 -6.40
CA ASP A 27 12.74 -4.76 -5.81
C ASP A 27 14.12 -4.12 -5.64
N TRP A 28 14.43 -3.11 -6.45
CA TRP A 28 15.67 -2.32 -6.36
C TRP A 28 15.57 -1.16 -5.35
N CYS A 29 14.38 -0.89 -4.80
CA CYS A 29 14.16 0.21 -3.87
C CYS A 29 14.69 -0.12 -2.48
N GLY A 30 15.84 0.45 -2.13
CA GLY A 30 16.46 0.33 -0.79
C GLY A 30 15.51 0.73 0.36
N PRO A 31 14.91 1.94 0.35
CA PRO A 31 13.97 2.35 1.39
C PRO A 31 12.74 1.45 1.53
N CYS A 32 12.23 0.88 0.43
CA CYS A 32 11.11 -0.05 0.46
C CYS A 32 11.44 -1.33 1.25
N LYS A 33 12.70 -1.81 1.18
CA LYS A 33 13.16 -2.97 1.98
C LYS A 33 13.18 -2.70 3.48
N MET A 34 13.24 -1.43 3.89
CA MET A 34 13.14 -1.02 5.29
C MET A 34 11.68 -0.88 5.75
N VAL A 35 10.80 -0.33 4.90
CA VAL A 35 9.37 -0.16 5.21
C VAL A 35 8.63 -1.50 5.24
N GLY A 36 8.92 -2.41 4.29
CA GLY A 36 8.19 -3.67 4.12
C GLY A 36 8.02 -4.49 5.40
N PRO A 37 9.10 -4.82 6.14
CA PRO A 37 9.00 -5.57 7.39
C PRO A 37 8.17 -4.85 8.47
N VAL A 38 8.30 -3.52 8.58
CA VAL A 38 7.53 -2.71 9.55
C VAL A 38 6.04 -2.75 9.21
N LEU A 39 5.70 -2.61 7.93
CA LEU A 39 4.32 -2.69 7.48
C LEU A 39 3.74 -4.10 7.63
N GLU A 40 4.54 -5.15 7.43
CA GLU A 40 4.13 -6.53 7.71
C GLU A 40 3.83 -6.75 9.19
N GLU A 41 4.62 -6.19 10.10
CA GLU A 41 4.33 -6.24 11.54
C GLU A 41 3.04 -5.49 11.88
N ILE A 42 2.88 -4.25 11.39
CA ILE A 42 1.66 -3.47 11.59
C ILE A 42 0.45 -4.24 11.05
N SER A 43 0.55 -4.87 9.87
CA SER A 43 -0.57 -5.59 9.25
C SER A 43 -1.16 -6.71 10.11
N LYS A 44 -0.39 -7.25 11.07
CA LYS A 44 -0.85 -8.27 12.02
C LYS A 44 -1.80 -7.71 13.08
N ASP A 45 -1.67 -6.42 13.40
CA ASP A 45 -2.48 -5.73 14.41
C ASP A 45 -3.81 -5.21 13.84
N TYR A 46 -3.94 -5.12 12.51
CA TYR A 46 -5.09 -4.53 11.80
C TYR A 46 -5.76 -5.51 10.85
N THR A 47 -6.45 -6.52 11.39
CA THR A 47 -7.08 -7.58 10.60
C THR A 47 -8.25 -7.12 9.72
N ASP A 48 -8.86 -5.98 10.05
CA ASP A 48 -9.98 -5.40 9.27
C ASP A 48 -9.50 -4.63 8.03
N ILE A 49 -8.19 -4.43 7.88
CA ILE A 49 -7.58 -3.73 6.75
C ILE A 49 -6.90 -4.76 5.85
N LYS A 50 -7.23 -4.76 4.57
CA LYS A 50 -6.53 -5.59 3.58
C LYS A 50 -5.22 -4.92 3.16
N PHE A 51 -4.09 -5.48 3.55
CA PHE A 51 -2.77 -5.00 3.14
C PHE A 51 -2.28 -5.70 1.86
N VAL A 52 -1.93 -4.92 0.85
CA VAL A 52 -1.37 -5.41 -0.42
C VAL A 52 -0.17 -4.59 -0.87
N LYS A 53 0.65 -5.19 -1.72
CA LYS A 53 1.80 -4.54 -2.34
C LYS A 53 1.61 -4.48 -3.85
N VAL A 54 2.01 -3.38 -4.45
CA VAL A 54 2.05 -3.19 -5.91
C VAL A 54 3.48 -2.88 -6.31
N ASN A 55 4.09 -3.77 -7.08
CA ASN A 55 5.36 -3.48 -7.73
C ASN A 55 5.11 -2.54 -8.90
N VAL A 56 5.73 -1.35 -8.88
CA VAL A 56 5.53 -0.32 -9.91
C VAL A 56 6.13 -0.69 -11.26
N ASP A 57 7.15 -1.56 -11.28
CA ASP A 57 7.75 -2.06 -12.52
C ASP A 57 6.84 -3.10 -13.21
N ASP A 58 6.19 -3.95 -12.41
CA ASP A 58 5.29 -5.00 -12.92
C ASP A 58 3.89 -4.47 -13.25
N ASN A 59 3.45 -3.41 -12.58
CA ASN A 59 2.11 -2.83 -12.72
C ASN A 59 2.17 -1.30 -12.99
N PRO A 60 2.81 -0.87 -14.09
CA PRO A 60 3.01 0.55 -14.39
C PRO A 60 1.67 1.31 -14.57
N GLU A 61 0.62 0.63 -15.04
CA GLU A 61 -0.71 1.23 -15.21
C GLU A 61 -1.38 1.58 -13.87
N ILE A 62 -1.20 0.76 -12.84
CA ILE A 62 -1.72 1.05 -11.49
C ILE A 62 -0.94 2.22 -10.90
N ALA A 63 0.39 2.20 -11.04
CA ALA A 63 1.25 3.29 -10.58
C ALA A 63 0.90 4.62 -11.26
N GLN A 64 0.66 4.59 -12.57
CA GLN A 64 0.26 5.77 -13.34
C GLN A 64 -1.10 6.32 -12.90
N GLN A 65 -2.08 5.45 -12.65
CA GLN A 65 -3.42 5.85 -12.19
C GLN A 65 -3.38 6.73 -10.94
N TYR A 66 -2.44 6.47 -10.02
CA TYR A 66 -2.29 7.23 -8.78
C TYR A 66 -1.16 8.26 -8.81
N GLY A 67 -0.51 8.46 -9.97
CA GLY A 67 0.59 9.42 -10.13
C GLY A 67 1.79 9.10 -9.23
N ILE A 68 2.16 7.82 -9.10
CA ILE A 68 3.30 7.40 -8.29
C ILE A 68 4.60 7.85 -8.97
N MET A 69 5.17 8.94 -8.47
CA MET A 69 6.42 9.53 -8.98
C MET A 69 7.66 9.10 -8.19
N SER A 70 7.48 8.55 -7.00
CA SER A 70 8.56 8.08 -6.14
C SER A 70 8.09 6.95 -5.25
N ILE A 71 9.02 6.10 -4.82
CA ILE A 71 8.75 4.94 -3.98
C ILE A 71 9.69 4.92 -2.76
N PRO A 72 9.23 4.38 -1.62
CA PRO A 72 7.90 3.82 -1.38
C PRO A 72 6.82 4.91 -1.34
N THR A 73 5.64 4.59 -1.88
CA THR A 73 4.43 5.40 -1.68
C THR A 73 3.37 4.47 -1.11
N MET A 74 2.65 4.91 -0.08
CA MET A 74 1.58 4.11 0.52
C MET A 74 0.26 4.86 0.42
N ILE A 75 -0.81 4.15 0.12
CA ILE A 75 -2.15 4.72 -0.03
C ILE A 75 -3.18 3.88 0.73
N GLY A 76 -3.98 4.55 1.55
CA GLY A 76 -5.12 3.95 2.23
C GLY A 76 -6.42 4.23 1.49
N PHE A 77 -7.24 3.21 1.32
CA PHE A 77 -8.56 3.27 0.69
C PHE A 77 -9.65 2.82 1.66
N LYS A 78 -10.76 3.56 1.68
CA LYS A 78 -11.98 3.19 2.39
C LYS A 78 -13.18 3.28 1.44
N ASN A 79 -13.91 2.19 1.29
CA ASN A 79 -15.01 2.03 0.32
C ASN A 79 -14.59 2.44 -1.11
N GLY A 80 -13.37 2.08 -1.52
CA GLY A 80 -12.80 2.44 -2.82
C GLY A 80 -12.29 3.88 -2.95
N GLU A 81 -12.52 4.75 -1.96
CA GLU A 81 -12.03 6.13 -1.96
C GLU A 81 -10.69 6.25 -1.25
N LYS A 82 -9.79 7.06 -1.80
CA LYS A 82 -8.50 7.36 -1.17
C LYS A 82 -8.72 8.23 0.08
N VAL A 83 -8.32 7.72 1.24
CA VAL A 83 -8.46 8.41 2.54
C VAL A 83 -7.12 8.79 3.16
N ALA A 84 -6.03 8.16 2.73
CA ALA A 84 -4.69 8.44 3.24
C ALA A 84 -3.64 8.32 2.14
N SER A 85 -2.55 9.06 2.26
CA SER A 85 -1.32 8.77 1.52
C SER A 85 -0.08 9.17 2.30
N SER A 86 0.99 8.41 2.11
CA SER A 86 2.31 8.67 2.66
C SER A 86 3.37 8.48 1.60
N LEU A 87 4.43 9.29 1.68
CA LEU A 87 5.55 9.28 0.75
C LEU A 87 6.85 9.02 1.50
N GLY A 88 7.60 8.03 1.04
CA GLY A 88 8.92 7.70 1.55
C GLY A 88 8.91 6.82 2.80
N PHE A 89 10.11 6.64 3.35
CA PHE A 89 10.31 5.92 4.60
C PHE A 89 9.95 6.82 5.80
N MET A 90 9.30 6.24 6.80
CA MET A 90 8.97 6.92 8.06
C MET A 90 9.03 5.95 9.24
N PRO A 91 9.17 6.46 10.49
CA PRO A 91 9.11 5.65 11.69
C PRO A 91 7.82 4.84 11.80
N ARG A 92 7.86 3.71 12.53
CA ARG A 92 6.72 2.81 12.72
C ARG A 92 5.46 3.54 13.22
N GLU A 93 5.62 4.45 14.17
CA GLU A 93 4.52 5.20 14.79
C GLU A 93 3.79 6.10 13.79
N GLU A 94 4.56 6.77 12.91
CA GLU A 94 3.99 7.60 11.84
C GLU A 94 3.30 6.74 10.79
N LEU A 95 3.92 5.62 10.40
CA LEU A 95 3.32 4.69 9.46
C LEU A 95 2.00 4.12 9.99
N GLU A 96 1.96 3.74 11.26
CA GLU A 96 0.76 3.25 11.92
C GLU A 96 -0.33 4.34 12.00
N ALA A 97 0.04 5.60 12.21
CA ALA A 97 -0.90 6.72 12.18
C ALA A 97 -1.54 6.92 10.78
N VAL A 98 -0.79 6.65 9.71
CA VAL A 98 -1.33 6.65 8.33
C VAL A 98 -2.27 5.45 8.11
N VAL A 99 -1.89 4.27 8.59
CA VAL A 99 -2.74 3.06 8.53
C VAL A 99 -4.09 3.28 9.24
N LYS A 100 -4.08 3.91 10.42
CA LYS A 100 -5.31 4.21 11.20
C LYS A 100 -6.32 5.10 10.47
N GLN A 101 -5.88 5.91 9.51
CA GLN A 101 -6.80 6.70 8.67
C GLN A 101 -7.63 5.83 7.70
N THR A 102 -7.25 4.56 7.54
CA THR A 102 -7.91 3.57 6.67
C THR A 102 -8.96 2.73 7.42
N LEU A 103 -9.07 2.90 8.75
CA LEU A 103 -10.16 2.33 9.56
C LEU A 103 -11.51 2.93 9.18
#